data_AF-A0A7V1HUL7-F1
#
_entry.id   AF-A0A7V1HUL7-F1
#
_cell.length_a   1.000
_cell.length_b   1.000
_cell.length_c   1.000
_cell.angle_alpha   90.00
_cell.angle_beta   90.00
_cell.angle_gamma   90.00
#
_symmetry.space_group_name_H-M   'P 1'
#
loop_
_entity.id
_entity.type
_entity.pdbx_description
1 polymer ?
#
loop_
_entity_poly.entity_id
_entity_poly.type
_entity_poly.pdbx_seq_one_letter_code
_entity_poly.pdbx_strand_id
1 'polypeptide(L)'
;MNVFYNNMKTAMLMAGLMALFVLVGSIWGTQGMITALVLGGMMNFVAYFASDKIAIAAMQGREVDATTAPELYAMVDRLRRRAGLPMPR
;
A
#
# COMPACT_ATOMS: atom_id res chain seq x y z
N MET A 1 -19.89 0.87 0.45
CA MET A 1 -19.07 -0.02 1.30
C MET A 1 -18.65 0.79 2.52
N ASN A 2 -19.07 0.41 3.72
CA ASN A 2 -18.83 1.22 4.92
C ASN A 2 -17.33 1.24 5.25
N VAL A 3 -16.80 2.41 5.60
CA VAL A 3 -15.37 2.61 5.96
C VAL A 3 -14.91 1.58 7.00
N PHE A 4 -15.77 1.29 7.97
CA PHE A 4 -15.54 0.26 8.99
C PHE A 4 -15.28 -1.14 8.41
N TYR A 5 -16.10 -1.57 7.44
CA TYR A 5 -15.93 -2.88 6.81
C TYR A 5 -14.60 -2.98 6.05
N ASN A 6 -14.20 -1.91 5.38
CA ASN A 6 -12.94 -1.87 4.64
C ASN A 6 -11.73 -1.93 5.59
N ASN A 7 -11.78 -1.18 6.70
CA ASN A 7 -10.72 -1.21 7.71
C ASN A 7 -10.61 -2.57 8.40
N MET A 8 -11.73 -3.21 8.70
CA MET A 8 -11.76 -4.56 9.29
C MET A 8 -11.14 -5.60 8.34
N LYS A 9 -11.47 -5.53 7.04
CA LYS A 9 -10.88 -6.43 6.03
C LYS A 9 -9.37 -6.25 5.94
N THR A 10 -8.89 -5.01 5.93
CA THR A 10 -7.44 -4.71 5.95
C THR A 10 -6.77 -5.25 7.21
N ALA A 11 -7.36 -5.03 8.40
CA ALA A 11 -6.82 -5.54 9.65
C ALA A 11 -6.74 -7.08 9.67
N MET A 12 -7.78 -7.77 9.19
CA MET A 12 -7.81 -9.22 9.08
C MET A 12 -6.71 -9.76 8.15
N LEU A 13 -6.53 -9.13 6.98
CA LEU A 13 -5.49 -9.51 6.04
C LEU A 13 -4.08 -9.32 6.62
N MET A 14 -3.85 -8.19 7.31
CA MET A 14 -2.56 -7.91 7.95
C MET A 14 -2.27 -8.87 9.11
N ALA A 15 -3.28 -9.19 9.92
CA ALA A 15 -3.16 -10.21 10.97
C ALA A 15 -2.86 -11.60 10.40
N GLY A 16 -3.54 -11.98 9.31
CA GLY A 16 -3.28 -13.24 8.61
C GLY A 16 -1.87 -13.33 8.03
N LEU A 17 -1.37 -12.23 7.44
CA LEU A 17 0.01 -12.16 6.94
C LEU A 17 1.04 -12.29 8.06
N MET A 18 0.80 -11.65 9.22
CA MET A 18 1.66 -11.78 10.40
C MET A 18 1.67 -13.21 10.95
N ALA A 19 0.49 -13.85 11.01
CA ALA A 19 0.38 -15.25 11.40
C ALA A 19 1.20 -16.14 10.46
N LEU A 20 1.13 -15.90 9.15
CA LEU A 20 1.92 -16.63 8.15
C LEU A 20 3.43 -16.48 8.39
N PHE A 21 3.91 -15.26 8.66
CA PHE A 21 5.32 -15.03 8.98
C PHE A 21 5.77 -15.81 10.21
N VAL A 22 4.99 -15.81 11.29
CA VAL A 22 5.28 -16.56 12.51
C VAL A 22 5.29 -18.07 12.25
N LEU A 23 4.35 -18.57 11.44
CA LEU A 23 4.25 -19.98 11.04
C LEU A 23 5.47 -20.45 10.24
N VAL A 24 5.98 -19.60 9.35
CA VAL A 24 7.23 -19.88 8.63
C VAL A 24 8.42 -19.78 9.59
N GLY A 25 8.44 -18.79 10.47
CA GLY A 25 9.48 -18.59 11.47
C GLY A 25 9.60 -19.74 12.48
N SER A 26 8.51 -20.48 12.74
CA SER A 26 8.53 -21.60 13.68
C SER A 26 9.43 -22.76 13.24
N ILE A 27 9.81 -22.83 11.95
CA ILE A 27 10.78 -23.81 11.44
C ILE A 27 12.15 -23.64 12.13
N TRP A 28 12.49 -22.41 12.55
CA TRP A 28 13.71 -22.09 13.29
C TRP A 28 13.48 -22.01 14.82
N GLY A 29 12.37 -22.55 15.32
CA GLY A 29 12.00 -22.53 16.74
C GLY A 29 11.56 -21.15 17.25
N THR A 30 11.54 -20.97 18.57
CA THR A 30 11.03 -19.75 19.23
C THR A 30 11.76 -18.48 18.78
N GLN A 31 13.09 -18.56 18.59
CA GLN A 31 13.87 -17.43 18.13
C GLN A 31 13.50 -17.03 16.68
N GLY A 32 13.23 -18.03 15.82
CA GLY A 32 12.73 -17.80 14.48
C GLY A 32 11.36 -17.14 14.46
N MET A 33 10.44 -17.56 15.34
CA MET A 33 9.12 -16.94 15.48
C MET A 33 9.19 -15.47 15.89
N ILE A 34 10.02 -15.15 16.89
CA ILE A 34 10.20 -13.76 17.36
C ILE A 34 10.83 -12.91 16.24
N THR A 35 11.85 -13.44 15.57
CA THR A 35 12.54 -12.73 14.47
C THR A 35 11.58 -12.49 13.30
N ALA A 36 10.79 -13.50 12.92
CA ALA A 36 9.79 -13.39 11.87
C ALA A 36 8.65 -12.43 12.24
N LEU A 37 8.23 -12.40 13.51
CA LEU A 37 7.24 -11.44 14.00
C LEU A 37 7.77 -10.01 13.91
N VAL A 38 9.00 -9.76 14.34
CA VAL A 38 9.62 -8.43 14.28
C VAL A 38 9.80 -7.99 12.82
N LEU A 39 10.37 -8.86 11.99
CA LEU A 39 10.63 -8.55 10.59
C LEU A 39 9.34 -8.40 9.77
N GLY A 40 8.40 -9.33 9.94
CA GLY A 40 7.07 -9.27 9.32
C GLY A 40 6.28 -8.05 9.80
N GLY A 41 6.37 -7.70 11.08
CA GLY A 41 5.72 -6.52 11.65
C GLY A 41 6.28 -5.22 11.09
N MET A 42 7.61 -5.11 11.00
CA MET A 42 8.25 -3.98 10.34
C MET A 42 7.84 -3.88 8.87
N MET A 43 7.82 -5.00 8.14
CA MET A 43 7.42 -5.02 6.75
C MET A 43 5.94 -4.63 6.57
N ASN A 44 5.07 -5.08 7.46
CA ASN A 44 3.65 -4.72 7.48
C ASN A 44 3.46 -3.21 7.72
N PHE A 45 4.21 -2.66 8.68
CA PHE A 45 4.20 -1.24 8.99
C PHE A 45 4.69 -0.40 7.80
N VAL A 46 5.83 -0.77 7.21
CA VAL A 46 6.35 -0.11 6.00
C VAL A 46 5.36 -0.21 4.85
N ALA A 47 4.77 -1.38 4.64
CA ALA A 47 3.76 -1.56 3.61
C ALA A 47 2.53 -0.68 3.85
N TYR A 48 2.05 -0.54 5.08
CA TYR A 48 0.87 0.28 5.39
C TYR A 48 1.13 1.78 5.16
N PHE A 49 2.29 2.30 5.58
CA PHE A 49 2.59 3.73 5.49
C PHE A 49 3.22 4.17 4.16
N ALA A 50 3.97 3.30 3.48
CA ALA A 50 4.65 3.61 2.22
C ALA A 50 4.06 2.86 1.02
N SER A 51 2.85 2.27 1.16
CA SER A 51 2.18 1.52 0.09
C SER A 51 2.07 2.30 -1.21
N ASP A 52 1.80 3.60 -1.11
CA ASP A 52 1.60 4.51 -2.23
C ASP A 52 2.86 4.60 -3.10
N LYS A 53 4.01 4.84 -2.47
CA LYS A 53 5.31 4.93 -3.15
C LYS A 53 5.74 3.58 -3.71
N ILE A 54 5.51 2.50 -2.95
CA ILE A 54 5.84 1.14 -3.40
C ILE A 54 5.00 0.77 -4.62
N ALA A 55 3.71 1.08 -4.62
CA ALA A 55 2.83 0.80 -5.76
C ALA A 55 3.26 1.57 -7.02
N ILE A 56 3.58 2.87 -6.89
CA ILE A 56 4.08 3.68 -8.01
C ILE A 56 5.40 3.12 -8.54
N ALA A 57 6.36 2.80 -7.64
CA ALA A 57 7.65 2.26 -8.02
C ALA A 57 7.52 0.88 -8.71
N ALA A 58 6.62 0.02 -8.22
CA ALA A 58 6.34 -1.30 -8.81
C ALA A 58 5.76 -1.20 -10.22
N MET A 59 4.93 -0.18 -10.48
CA MET A 59 4.41 0.11 -11.82
C MET A 59 5.38 0.89 -12.71
N GLN A 60 6.58 1.22 -12.22
CA GLN A 60 7.52 2.12 -12.88
C GLN A 60 6.86 3.46 -13.29
N GLY A 61 5.94 3.95 -12.45
CA GLY A 61 5.20 5.17 -12.71
C GLY A 61 6.15 6.36 -12.85
N ARG A 62 5.92 7.17 -13.89
CA ARG A 62 6.62 8.44 -14.11
C ARG A 62 5.62 9.57 -13.92
N GLU A 63 6.06 10.63 -13.24
CA GLU A 63 5.27 11.86 -13.12
C GLU A 63 5.12 12.49 -14.51
N VAL A 64 3.89 12.84 -14.85
CA VAL A 64 3.53 13.42 -16.16
C VAL A 64 2.95 14.81 -15.96
N ASP A 65 3.25 15.70 -16.90
CA ASP A 65 2.80 17.09 -16.86
C ASP A 65 2.10 17.46 -18.17
N ALA A 66 1.54 18.67 -18.22
CA ALA A 66 0.81 19.19 -19.37
C ALA A 66 1.64 19.21 -20.67
N THR A 67 2.97 19.17 -20.58
CA THR A 67 3.89 19.11 -21.73
C THR A 67 4.18 17.69 -22.19
N THR A 68 4.30 16.72 -21.27
CA THR A 68 4.69 15.34 -21.59
C THR A 68 3.52 14.47 -22.00
N ALA A 69 2.32 14.72 -21.45
CA ALA A 69 1.09 14.01 -21.80
C ALA A 69 -0.14 14.94 -21.72
N PRO A 70 -0.32 15.87 -22.66
CA PRO A 70 -1.37 16.90 -22.60
C PRO A 70 -2.79 16.34 -22.52
N GLU A 71 -3.08 15.26 -23.27
CA GLU A 71 -4.40 14.62 -23.25
C GLU A 71 -4.73 13.98 -21.90
N LEU A 72 -3.76 13.27 -21.30
CA LEU A 72 -3.93 12.64 -20.00
C LEU A 72 -4.09 13.70 -18.90
N TYR A 73 -3.27 14.75 -18.93
CA TYR A 73 -3.34 15.86 -17.98
C TYR A 73 -4.71 16.55 -18.05
N ALA A 74 -5.20 16.86 -19.26
CA ALA A 74 -6.52 17.48 -19.46
C ALA A 74 -7.67 16.58 -18.99
N MET A 75 -7.56 15.27 -19.21
CA MET A 75 -8.54 14.29 -18.73
C MET A 75 -8.62 14.30 -17.19
N VAL A 76 -7.48 14.20 -16.51
CA VAL A 76 -7.39 14.21 -15.04
C VAL A 76 -7.85 15.57 -14.47
N ASP A 77 -7.47 16.70 -15.10
CA ASP A 77 -7.90 18.04 -14.68
C ASP A 77 -9.44 18.18 -14.71
N ARG A 78 -10.09 17.63 -15.74
CA ARG A 78 -11.56 17.62 -15.84
C ARG A 78 -12.20 16.74 -14.76
N LEU A 79 -11.58 15.62 -14.37
CA LEU A 79 -12.08 14.77 -13.29
C LEU A 79 -11.92 15.43 -11.92
N ARG A 80 -10.73 15.93 -11.58
CA ARG A 80 -10.47 16.54 -10.27
C ARG A 80 -11.37 17.75 -10.02
N ARG A 81 -11.61 18.59 -11.05
CA ARG A 81 -12.45 19.79 -10.94
C ARG A 81 -13.90 19.42 -10.62
N ARG A 82 -14.42 18.35 -11.22
CA ARG A 82 -15.75 17.82 -10.92
C ARG A 82 -15.85 17.26 -9.50
N ALA A 83 -14.76 16.73 -8.96
CA ALA A 83 -14.69 16.19 -7.61
C ALA A 83 -14.29 17.23 -6.53
N GLY A 84 -13.95 18.46 -6.91
CA GLY A 84 -13.45 19.48 -5.98
C GLY A 84 -12.07 19.17 -5.39
N LEU A 85 -11.24 18.40 -6.10
CA LEU A 85 -9.94 17.92 -5.62
C LEU A 85 -8.75 18.71 -6.22
N PRO A 86 -7.61 18.80 -5.50
CA PRO A 86 -6.37 19.35 -6.04
C PRO A 86 -5.79 18.48 -7.16
N MET A 87 -4.84 19.01 -7.94
CA MET A 87 -4.18 18.23 -9.00
C MET A 87 -3.32 17.12 -8.37
N PRO A 88 -3.53 15.85 -8.73
CA PRO A 88 -2.67 14.76 -8.29
C PRO A 88 -1.28 14.86 -8.94
N ARG A 89 -0.28 14.33 -8.25
CA ARG A 89 1.11 14.19 -8.74
C ARG A 89 1.29 12.79 -9.32
#